data_AF-A0A3P9BUP2-F1
#
_entry.id   AF-A0A3P9BUP2-F1
#
_cell.length_a   1.000
_cell.length_b   1.000
_cell.length_c   1.000
_cell.angle_alpha   90.00
_cell.angle_beta   90.00
_cell.angle_gamma   90.00
#
_symmetry.space_group_name_H-M   'P 1'
#
loop_
_entity.id
_entity.type
_entity.pdbx_description
1 polymer ?
#
loop_
_entity_poly.entity_id
_entity_poly.type
_entity_poly.pdbx_seq_one_letter_code
_entity_poly.pdbx_strand_id
1 'polypeptide(L)'
;MHSKDCVKVAVRVRPFNKRERDAGSRCIISMVSSSITIQDPRDSQNRRSFCFDYAYWSHSGFTRDHRGIYVPEEPGGRYADQVRS
;
A
#
# COMPACT_ATOMS: atom_id res chain seq x y z
N MET A 1 -27.91 -2.94 21.62
CA MET A 1 -27.04 -4.10 21.36
C MET A 1 -25.65 -3.58 21.04
N HIS A 2 -24.76 -3.52 22.04
CA HIS A 2 -23.36 -3.18 21.80
C HIS A 2 -22.63 -4.47 21.46
N SER A 3 -22.49 -4.79 20.17
CA SER A 3 -21.54 -5.80 19.73
C SER A 3 -20.14 -5.17 19.68
N LYS A 4 -19.61 -4.89 20.88
CA LYS A 4 -18.25 -4.38 21.09
C LYS A 4 -17.30 -5.57 21.16
N ASP A 5 -16.96 -6.10 20.00
CA ASP A 5 -15.69 -6.74 19.67
C ASP A 5 -15.70 -7.03 18.16
N CYS A 6 -15.39 -6.02 17.34
CA CYS A 6 -15.11 -6.24 15.91
C CYS A 6 -13.60 -6.18 15.70
N VAL A 7 -13.00 -7.32 15.32
CA VAL A 7 -11.63 -7.35 14.82
C VAL A 7 -11.63 -6.64 13.48
N LYS A 8 -10.81 -5.60 13.34
CA LYS A 8 -10.54 -4.94 12.07
C LYS A 8 -9.14 -5.28 11.60
N VAL A 9 -9.00 -5.56 10.32
CA VAL A 9 -7.73 -5.93 9.69
C VAL A 9 -7.32 -4.83 8.72
N ALA A 10 -6.08 -4.37 8.89
CA ALA A 10 -5.46 -3.38 8.02
C ALA A 10 -4.21 -3.95 7.35
N VAL A 11 -3.94 -3.52 6.13
CA VAL A 11 -2.71 -3.84 5.39
C VAL A 11 -2.08 -2.57 4.82
N ARG A 12 -0.74 -2.52 4.80
CA ARG A 12 0.02 -1.37 4.27
C ARG A 12 1.10 -1.82 3.32
N VAL A 13 1.12 -1.26 2.11
CA VAL A 13 2.16 -1.51 1.11
C VAL A 13 3.25 -0.45 1.27
N ARG A 14 4.44 -0.84 1.77
CA ARG A 14 5.58 0.07 1.99
C ARG A 14 6.37 0.35 0.71
N PRO A 15 7.15 1.44 0.65
CA PRO A 15 8.16 1.62 -0.39
C PRO A 15 9.20 0.50 -0.38
N PHE A 16 9.89 0.34 -1.49
CA PHE A 16 11.08 -0.51 -1.55
C PHE A 16 12.18 0.01 -0.63
N ASN A 17 12.81 -0.92 0.09
CA ASN A 17 14.04 -0.67 0.81
C ASN A 17 15.22 -0.60 -0.17
N LYS A 18 16.41 -0.28 0.36
CA LYS A 18 17.62 -0.15 -0.45
C LYS A 18 17.93 -1.43 -1.23
N ARG A 19 17.87 -2.60 -0.59
CA ARG A 19 18.16 -3.89 -1.23
C ARG A 19 17.23 -4.19 -2.40
N GLU A 20 15.94 -3.99 -2.23
CA GLU A 20 14.93 -4.27 -3.27
C GLU A 20 15.13 -3.36 -4.49
N ARG A 21 15.42 -2.07 -4.26
CA ARG A 21 15.75 -1.12 -5.32
C ARG A 21 17.06 -1.46 -6.02
N ASP A 22 18.11 -1.74 -5.26
CA ASP A 22 19.44 -2.07 -5.80
C ASP A 22 19.41 -3.36 -6.63
N ALA A 23 18.48 -4.28 -6.32
CA ALA A 23 18.25 -5.50 -7.10
C ALA A 23 17.29 -5.32 -8.30
N GLY A 24 16.75 -4.12 -8.54
CA GLY A 24 15.78 -3.90 -9.61
C GLY A 24 14.45 -4.65 -9.41
N SER A 25 14.04 -4.86 -8.15
CA SER A 25 12.82 -5.60 -7.81
C SER A 25 11.58 -4.89 -8.38
N ARG A 26 10.59 -5.67 -8.84
CA ARG A 26 9.32 -5.16 -9.34
C ARG A 26 8.23 -5.27 -8.28
N CYS A 27 7.37 -4.27 -8.19
CA CYS A 27 6.25 -4.32 -7.26
C CYS A 27 5.18 -5.26 -7.83
N ILE A 28 4.89 -6.33 -7.10
CA ILE A 28 3.88 -7.33 -7.48
C ILE A 28 2.52 -7.09 -6.82
N ILE A 29 2.37 -5.95 -6.14
CA ILE A 29 1.18 -5.58 -5.40
C ILE A 29 0.42 -4.50 -6.17
N SER A 30 -0.87 -4.72 -6.37
CA SER A 30 -1.81 -3.70 -6.82
C SER A 30 -2.94 -3.55 -5.81
N MET A 31 -3.59 -2.39 -5.79
CA MET A 31 -4.60 -2.04 -4.81
C MET A 31 -5.73 -1.27 -5.48
N VAL A 32 -6.97 -1.65 -5.17
CA VAL A 32 -8.19 -0.93 -5.57
C VAL A 32 -9.09 -0.85 -4.34
N SER A 33 -9.35 0.36 -3.85
CA SER A 33 -10.05 0.57 -2.56
C SER A 33 -9.39 -0.25 -1.45
N SER A 34 -10.13 -1.07 -0.70
CA SER A 34 -9.61 -1.95 0.35
C SER A 34 -9.18 -3.36 -0.13
N SER A 35 -9.13 -3.57 -1.45
CA SER A 35 -8.69 -4.83 -2.06
C SER A 35 -7.23 -4.76 -2.49
N ILE A 36 -6.44 -5.77 -2.09
CA ILE A 36 -5.05 -5.97 -2.49
C ILE A 36 -4.96 -7.18 -3.41
N THR A 37 -4.29 -7.03 -4.55
CA THR A 37 -3.97 -8.14 -5.45
C THR A 37 -2.46 -8.37 -5.50
N ILE A 38 -2.05 -9.62 -5.26
CA ILE A 38 -0.69 -10.11 -5.43
C ILE A 38 -0.61 -10.85 -6.76
N GLN A 39 0.35 -10.50 -7.60
CA GLN A 39 0.60 -11.13 -8.90
C GLN A 39 1.86 -12.02 -8.84
N ASP A 40 1.79 -13.27 -9.33
CA ASP A 40 3.01 -14.07 -9.46
C ASP A 40 3.93 -13.41 -10.51
N PRO A 41 5.20 -13.09 -10.17
CA PRO A 41 6.13 -12.47 -11.13
C PRO A 41 6.48 -13.39 -12.31
N ARG A 42 6.22 -14.70 -12.21
CA ARG A 42 6.49 -15.70 -13.26
C ARG A 42 5.27 -16.04 -14.10
N ASP A 43 4.07 -15.76 -13.58
CA ASP A 43 2.80 -16.04 -14.27
C ASP A 43 1.81 -14.89 -14.06
N SER A 44 1.64 -14.08 -15.10
CA SER A 44 0.74 -12.93 -15.09
C SER A 44 -0.74 -13.27 -14.91
N GLN A 45 -1.14 -14.52 -15.19
CA GLN A 45 -2.52 -14.98 -15.02
C GLN A 45 -2.80 -15.42 -13.58
N ASN A 46 -1.76 -15.72 -12.80
CA ASN A 46 -1.89 -16.11 -11.41
C ASN A 46 -1.94 -14.89 -10.51
N ARG A 47 -3.16 -14.44 -10.22
CA ARG A 47 -3.46 -13.28 -9.37
C ARG A 47 -4.29 -13.71 -8.17
N ARG A 48 -3.91 -13.26 -6.99
CA ARG A 48 -4.63 -13.53 -5.74
C ARG A 48 -5.09 -12.23 -5.12
N SER A 49 -6.39 -12.07 -4.93
CA SER A 49 -6.99 -10.86 -4.36
C SER A 49 -7.50 -11.11 -2.95
N PHE A 50 -7.29 -10.14 -2.07
CA PHE A 50 -7.65 -10.16 -0.65
C PHE A 50 -8.34 -8.85 -0.30
N CYS A 51 -9.42 -8.92 0.47
CA CYS A 51 -10.17 -7.75 0.94
C CYS A 51 -9.97 -7.57 2.45
N PHE A 52 -9.80 -6.31 2.87
CA PHE A 52 -9.56 -5.93 4.25
C PHE A 52 -10.51 -4.80 4.68
N ASP A 53 -10.57 -4.50 5.98
CA ASP A 53 -11.27 -3.30 6.47
C ASP A 53 -10.56 -2.04 5.99
N TYR A 54 -9.22 -2.07 5.99
CA TYR A 54 -8.39 -0.97 5.52
C TYR A 54 -7.21 -1.47 4.68
N ALA A 55 -6.93 -0.78 3.57
CA ALA A 55 -5.73 -0.98 2.78
C ALA A 55 -5.05 0.37 2.52
N TYR A 56 -3.75 0.45 2.79
CA TYR A 56 -2.98 1.67 2.69
C TYR A 56 -1.86 1.52 1.65
N TRP A 57 -1.88 2.38 0.64
CA TRP A 57 -0.80 2.44 -0.34
C TRP A 57 0.23 3.49 0.07
N SER A 58 1.37 3.07 0.59
CA SER A 58 2.50 3.97 0.88
C SER A 58 3.70 3.69 -0.03
N HIS A 59 3.51 2.94 -1.13
CA HIS A 59 4.62 2.47 -1.97
C HIS A 59 5.15 3.54 -2.94
N SER A 60 4.28 4.41 -3.43
CA SER A 60 4.58 5.44 -4.44
C SER A 60 3.56 6.60 -4.39
N GLY A 61 3.76 7.62 -5.23
CA GLY A 61 2.89 8.80 -5.31
C GLY A 61 3.09 9.78 -4.16
N PHE A 62 4.32 9.88 -3.65
CA PHE A 62 4.69 10.77 -2.57
C PHE A 62 5.96 11.56 -2.91
N THR A 63 6.04 12.76 -2.35
CA THR A 63 7.25 13.58 -2.34
C THR A 63 7.67 13.85 -0.90
N ARG A 64 8.93 14.24 -0.69
CA ARG A 64 9.42 14.66 0.62
C ARG A 64 9.38 16.17 0.71
N ASP A 65 8.65 16.70 1.68
CA ASP A 65 8.60 18.14 1.92
C ASP A 65 9.89 18.67 2.55
N HIS A 66 9.94 20.00 2.75
CA HIS A 66 11.06 20.71 3.37
C HIS A 66 11.31 20.32 4.83
N ARG A 67 10.35 19.67 5.50
CA ARG A 67 10.44 19.19 6.88
C ARG A 67 10.89 17.72 6.94
N GLY A 68 11.10 17.09 5.79
CA GLY A 68 11.46 15.67 5.71
C GLY A 68 10.26 14.73 5.79
N ILE A 69 9.03 15.24 5.77
CA ILE A 69 7.80 14.45 5.82
C ILE A 69 7.39 14.03 4.42
N TYR A 70 6.96 12.78 4.27
CA TYR A 70 6.41 12.29 3.01
C TYR A 70 4.94 12.66 2.89
N VAL A 71 4.61 13.39 1.82
CA VAL A 71 3.27 13.89 1.51
C VAL A 71 2.83 13.39 0.13
N PRO A 72 1.51 13.28 -0.14
CA PRO A 72 1.02 12.95 -1.47
C PRO A 72 1.58 13.91 -2.52
N GLU A 73 2.04 13.36 -3.65
CA GLU A 73 2.52 14.16 -4.78
C GLU A 73 1.36 14.92 -5.45
N GLU A 74 0.19 14.29 -5.51
CA GLU A 74 -1.03 14.85 -6.09
C GLU A 74 -2.16 14.93 -5.05
N PRO A 75 -2.96 16.02 -5.03
CA PRO A 75 -4.17 16.09 -4.22
C PRO A 75 -5.13 14.94 -4.54
N GLY A 76 -5.56 14.20 -3.53
CA GLY A 76 -6.41 13.02 -3.72
C GLY A 76 -5.68 11.80 -4.29
N GLY A 77 -4.35 11.86 -4.41
CA GLY A 77 -3.52 10.74 -4.80
C GLY A 77 -3.66 9.55 -3.85
N ARG A 78 -3.28 8.37 -4.35
CA ARG A 78 -3.40 7.10 -3.63
C ARG A 78 -2.49 6.96 -2.40
N TYR A 79 -1.56 7.89 -2.18
CA TYR A 79 -0.59 7.80 -1.11
C TYR A 79 -1.25 7.97 0.27
N ALA A 80 -1.18 6.93 1.08
CA ALA A 80 -1.49 6.99 2.50
C ALA A 80 -0.26 7.53 3.24
N ASP A 81 -0.38 8.76 3.73
CA ASP A 81 0.63 9.43 4.53
C ASP A 81 0.86 8.77 5.89
N GLN A 82 1.78 9.30 6.67
CA GLN A 82 2.08 8.81 8.03
C GLN A 82 1.02 9.20 9.06
N VAL A 83 0.10 10.11 8.72
CA VAL A 83 -0.90 10.68 9.65
C VAL A 83 -2.23 9.93 9.55
N ARG A 84 -2.51 9.30 8.40
CA ARG A 84 -3.75 8.55 8.09
C ARG A 84 -3.67 7.03 8.38
N SER A 85 -2.59 6.55 9.02
CA SER A 85 -2.42 5.14 9.40
C SER A 85 -2.93 4.82 10.79
#